data_AF-A0A8T4ME76-F1
#
_entry.id   AF-A0A8T4ME76-F1
#
_cell.length_a   1.000
_cell.length_b   1.000
_cell.length_c   1.000
_cell.angle_alpha   90.00
_cell.angle_beta   90.00
_cell.angle_gamma   90.00
#
_symmetry.space_group_name_H-M   'P 1'
#
loop_
_entity.id
_entity.type
_entity.pdbx_description
1 polymer ?
#
loop_
_entity_poly.entity_id
_entity_poly.type
_entity_poly.pdbx_seq_one_letter_code
_entity_poly.pdbx_strand_id
1 'polypeptide(L)' 'MVTKEEAREKLKQLVKDFSAIHKSYLDSMPEEDIKHQFIEPLFEEVLGWERKSVLKEQRVLKGRADYILTSSAP' A
#
# COMPACT_ATOMS: atom_id res chain seq x y z
N MET A 1 -0.45 -6.31 17.01
CA MET A 1 0.19 -4.99 16.78
C MET A 1 1.59 -5.24 16.29
N VAL A 2 1.97 -4.67 15.15
CA VAL A 2 3.35 -4.71 14.64
C VAL A 2 4.18 -3.73 15.47
N THR A 3 5.36 -4.13 15.94
CA THR A 3 6.25 -3.22 16.65
C THR A 3 6.87 -2.19 15.70
N LYS A 4 7.33 -1.06 16.23
CA LYS A 4 7.94 -0.01 15.41
C LYS A 4 9.17 -0.52 14.66
N GLU A 5 9.94 -1.38 15.31
CA GLU A 5 11.15 -2.01 14.78
C GLU A 5 10.82 -2.98 13.64
N GLU A 6 9.80 -3.84 13.83
CA GLU A 6 9.31 -4.75 12.79
C GLU A 6 8.74 -3.99 11.58
N ALA A 7 7.93 -2.96 11.83
CA ALA A 7 7.37 -2.11 10.77
C ALA A 7 8.49 -1.42 9.97
N ARG A 8 9.53 -0.94 10.66
CA ARG A 8 10.69 -0.32 10.00
C ARG A 8 11.43 -1.30 9.10
N GLU A 9 11.60 -2.54 9.53
CA GLU A 9 12.31 -3.53 8.74
C GLU A 9 11.51 -3.97 7.52
N LYS A 10 10.21 -4.21 7.69
CA LYS A 10 9.29 -4.48 6.58
C LYS A 10 9.23 -3.34 5.57
N LEU A 11 9.21 -2.09 6.04
CA LEU A 11 9.24 -0.92 5.16
C LEU A 11 10.52 -0.86 4.32
N LYS A 12 11.68 -1.11 4.95
CA LYS A 12 12.95 -1.15 4.20
C LYS A 12 12.94 -2.25 3.15
N GLN A 13 12.42 -3.43 3.50
CA GLN A 13 12.33 -4.55 2.58
C GLN A 13 11.42 -4.21 1.39
N LEU A 14 10.25 -3.64 1.64
CA LEU A 14 9.31 -3.20 0.60
C LEU A 14 9.92 -2.17 -0.35
N VAL A 15 10.63 -1.16 0.20
CA VAL A 15 11.32 -0.14 -0.60
C VAL A 15 12.45 -0.75 -1.42
N LYS A 16 13.21 -1.68 -0.83
CA LYS A 16 14.30 -2.39 -1.50
C LYS A 16 13.77 -3.23 -2.66
N ASP A 17 12.68 -3.96 -2.45
CA ASP A 17 12.07 -4.80 -3.48
C ASP A 17 11.55 -3.95 -4.63
N PHE A 18 10.85 -2.85 -4.34
CA PHE A 18 10.42 -1.90 -5.37
C PHE A 18 11.61 -1.31 -6.16
N SER A 19 12.67 -0.90 -5.45
CA SER A 19 13.86 -0.28 -6.05
C SER A 19 14.73 -1.25 -6.85
N ALA A 20 14.63 -2.54 -6.59
CA ALA A 20 15.34 -3.59 -7.32
C ALA A 20 14.68 -3.91 -8.67
N ILE A 21 13.43 -3.50 -8.88
CA ILE A 21 12.71 -3.74 -10.12
C ILE A 21 13.17 -2.73 -11.17
N HIS A 22 13.51 -3.25 -12.35
CA HIS A 22 13.89 -2.39 -13.47
C HIS A 22 12.73 -1.50 -13.91
N LYS A 23 13.00 -0.21 -14.12
CA LYS A 23 11.97 0.78 -14.46
C LYS A 23 11.10 0.37 -15.65
N SER A 24 11.68 -0.21 -16.70
CA SER A 24 10.90 -0.64 -17.88
C SER A 24 9.88 -1.74 -17.57
N TYR A 25 10.14 -2.55 -16.54
CA TYR A 25 9.19 -3.55 -16.07
C TYR A 25 8.08 -2.89 -15.25
N LEU A 26 8.43 -1.96 -14.34
CA LEU A 26 7.44 -1.15 -13.60
C LEU A 26 6.51 -0.38 -14.56
N ASP A 27 7.06 0.22 -15.60
CA ASP A 27 6.30 0.97 -16.61
C ASP A 27 5.34 0.06 -17.41
N SER A 28 5.62 -1.25 -17.46
CA SER A 28 4.76 -2.25 -18.12
C SER A 28 3.72 -2.88 -17.19
N MET A 29 3.83 -2.66 -15.87
CA MET A 29 2.91 -3.24 -14.91
C MET A 29 1.58 -2.49 -14.91
N PRO A 30 0.44 -3.22 -14.87
CA PRO A 30 -0.84 -2.63 -14.55
C PRO A 30 -0.83 -1.91 -13.20
N GLU A 31 -1.54 -0.79 -13.11
CA GLU A 31 -1.64 -0.01 -11.87
C GLU A 31 -2.15 -0.84 -10.69
N GLU A 32 -3.12 -1.74 -10.93
CA GLU A 32 -3.66 -2.66 -9.92
C GLU A 32 -2.61 -3.64 -9.40
N ASP A 33 -1.69 -4.10 -10.24
CA ASP A 33 -0.60 -4.97 -9.81
C ASP A 33 0.41 -4.21 -8.95
N ILE A 34 0.72 -2.95 -9.28
CA ILE A 34 1.56 -2.08 -8.45
C ILE A 34 0.90 -1.84 -7.08
N LYS A 35 -0.41 -1.56 -7.08
CA LYS A 35 -1.22 -1.37 -5.88
C LYS A 35 -1.16 -2.61 -4.98
N HIS A 36 -1.44 -3.78 -5.53
CA HIS A 36 -1.44 -5.04 -4.79
C HIS A 36 -0.04 -5.43 -4.28
N GLN A 37 1.02 -5.18 -5.05
CA GLN A 37 2.38 -5.61 -4.68
C GLN A 37 3.09 -4.67 -3.72
N PHE A 38 2.75 -3.37 -3.72
CA PHE A 38 3.52 -2.37 -2.96
C PHE A 38 2.66 -1.51 -2.02
N ILE A 39 1.47 -1.10 -2.46
CA ILE A 39 0.65 -0.16 -1.68
C ILE A 39 -0.14 -0.90 -0.60
N GLU A 40 -0.70 -2.06 -0.90
CA GLU A 40 -1.45 -2.85 0.09
C GLU A 40 -0.57 -3.45 1.19
N PRO A 41 0.62 -4.01 0.89
CA PRO A 41 1.54 -4.46 1.94
C PRO A 41 2.02 -3.32 2.86
N LEU A 42 2.15 -2.10 2.33
CA LEU A 42 2.43 -0.92 3.17
C LEU A 42 1.30 -0.72 4.21
N PHE A 43 0.05 -0.82 3.80
CA PHE A 43 -1.07 -0.63 4.71
C PHE A 43 -1.18 -1.77 5.73
N GLU A 44 -1.18 -3.02 5.27
CA GLU A 44 -1.44 -4.18 6.12
C GLU A 44 -0.22 -4.55 6.98
N GLU A 45 0.96 -4.61 6.39
CA GLU A 45 2.12 -5.24 7.03
C GLU A 45 3.04 -4.24 7.75
N VAL A 46 3.07 -2.99 7.30
CA VAL A 46 3.89 -1.92 7.88
C VAL A 46 3.08 -1.06 8.84
N LEU A 47 1.95 -0.52 8.36
CA LEU A 47 1.10 0.36 9.17
C LEU A 47 0.13 -0.43 10.07
N GLY A 48 -0.04 -1.74 9.82
CA GLY A 48 -0.92 -2.59 10.62
C GLY A 48 -2.40 -2.24 10.44
N TRP A 49 -2.77 -1.62 9.32
CA TRP A 49 -4.15 -1.26 9.03
C TRP A 49 -4.94 -2.50 8.65
N GLU A 50 -6.10 -2.67 9.28
CA GLU A 50 -7.01 -3.73 8.89
C GLU A 50 -7.65 -3.42 7.53
N ARG A 51 -7.92 -4.45 6.71
CA ARG A 51 -8.62 -4.30 5.43
C ARG A 51 -9.92 -3.52 5.51
N LYS A 52 -10.64 -3.67 6.63
CA LYS A 52 -11.90 -2.95 6.88
C LYS A 52 -11.73 -1.44 7.11
N SER A 53 -10.49 -1.01 7.38
CA SER A 53 -10.13 0.39 7.63
C SER A 53 -9.71 1.14 6.37
N VAL A 54 -9.68 0.47 5.21
CA VAL A 54 -9.34 1.05 3.91
C VAL A 54 -10.46 0.76 2.92
N LEU A 55 -11.15 1.81 2.45
CA LEU A 55 -12.12 1.70 1.37
C LEU A 55 -11.41 1.88 0.03
N LYS A 56 -11.54 0.91 -0.87
CA LYS A 56 -10.94 0.96 -2.21
C LYS A 56 -11.89 1.60 -3.23
N GLU A 57 -11.32 2.28 -4.22
CA GLU A 57 -11.98 2.80 -5.43
C GLU A 57 -13.28 3.58 -5.18
N GLN A 58 -13.30 4.42 -4.15
CA GLN A 58 -14.49 5.16 -3.76
C GLN A 58 -14.67 6.43 -4.58
N ARG A 59 -15.90 6.68 -5.02
CA ARG A 59 -16.26 7.93 -5.68
C ARG A 59 -16.34 9.04 -4.63
N VAL A 60 -15.58 10.11 -4.83
CA VAL A 60 -15.59 11.29 -3.96
C VAL A 60 -15.89 12.51 -4.80
N LEU A 61 -17.09 13.09 -4.59
CA LEU A 61 -17.60 14.22 -5.37
C LEU A 61 -17.55 13.95 -6.89
N LYS A 62 -16.70 14.68 -7.62
CA LYS A 62 -16.50 14.55 -9.07
C LYS A 62 -15.35 13.61 -9.46
N GLY A 63 -14.62 13.05 -8.50
CA GLY A 63 -13.46 12.18 -8.73
C GLY A 63 -13.61 10.79 -8.11
N ARG A 64 -12.52 10.02 -8.18
CA ARG A 64 -12.35 8.71 -7.53
C ARG A 64 -11.09 8.76 -6.68
N ALA A 65 -11.17 8.23 -5.46
CA ALA A 65 -10.02 7.95 -4.63
C ALA A 65 -9.76 6.44 -4.67
N ASP A 66 -8.54 6.04 -4.98
CA ASP A 66 -8.17 4.61 -5.01
C ASP A 66 -8.18 4.00 -3.61
N TYR A 67 -7.83 4.79 -2.59
CA TYR A 67 -7.90 4.40 -1.19
C TYR A 67 -8.45 5.56 -0.33
N ILE A 68 -9.41 5.25 0.54
CA ILE A 68 -9.88 6.15 1.59
C ILE A 68 -9.67 5.46 2.94
N LEU A 69 -8.99 6.16 3.84
CA LEU A 69 -8.75 5.71 5.20
C LEU A 69 -9.93 6.10 6.07
N THR A 70 -10.53 5.11 6.74
CA THR A 70 -11.65 5.36 7.66
C THR A 70 -11.13 5.58 9.08
N SER A 71 -11.97 6.13 9.96
CA SER A 71 -11.60 6.42 11.35
C SER A 71 -11.27 5.18 12.21
N SER A 72 -11.37 3.98 11.64
CA SER A 72 -10.93 2.73 12.27
C SER A 72 -9.51 2.33 11.87
N ALA A 73 -8.81 3.14 11.07
CA ALA A 73 -7.37 3.01 10.92
C ALA A 73 -6.71 3.33 12.30
N PRO A 74 -5.84 2.45 12.81
CA PRO A 74 -5.23 2.60 14.13
C PRO A 74 -4.38 3.87 14.27
#